data_AF-A0AAE3J0V4-F1
#
_entry.id   AF-A0AAE3J0V4-F1
#
_cell.length_a   1.000
_cell.length_b   1.000
_cell.length_c   1.000
_cell.angle_alpha   90.00
_cell.angle_beta   90.00
_cell.angle_gamma   90.00
#
_symmetry.space_group_name_H-M   'P 1'
#
loop_
_entity.id
_entity.type
_entity.pdbx_description
1 polymer ?
#
loop_
_entity_poly.entity_id
_entity_poly.type
_entity_poly.pdbx_seq_one_letter_code
_entity_poly.pdbx_strand_id
1 'polypeptide(L)'
;MKFVLILVLFNLQSGSEVITAEFDDMQACEDAALRTFQGVDAAVELRALVPVEGATVLDGTMIAYNADGAETGMYSCSPSRSTTLGE
;
A
#
# COMPACT_ATOMS: atom_id res chain seq x y z
N MET A 1 4.81 4.47 -18.31
CA MET A 1 3.56 4.53 -17.51
C MET A 1 4.02 4.65 -16.08
N LYS A 2 3.58 5.67 -15.33
CA LYS A 2 4.01 5.80 -13.93
C LYS A 2 3.05 5.02 -13.02
N PHE A 3 3.52 4.60 -11.87
CA PHE A 3 2.76 3.92 -10.81
C PHE A 3 2.85 4.76 -9.56
N VAL A 4 1.71 5.05 -8.96
CA VAL A 4 1.62 5.75 -7.68
C VAL A 4 1.56 4.72 -6.58
N LEU A 5 2.53 4.78 -5.68
CA LEU A 5 2.45 4.13 -4.38
C LEU A 5 1.61 5.00 -3.46
N ILE A 6 0.55 4.43 -2.92
CA ILE A 6 -0.16 4.96 -1.76
C ILE A 6 0.11 3.98 -0.64
N LEU A 7 0.88 4.40 0.37
CA LEU A 7 1.22 3.57 1.52
C LEU A 7 0.76 4.25 2.80
N VAL A 8 0.12 3.48 3.68
CA VAL A 8 -0.36 3.93 4.98
C VAL A 8 0.32 3.09 6.06
N LEU A 9 1.01 3.73 6.99
CA LEU A 9 1.61 3.10 8.17
C LEU A 9 0.74 3.40 9.40
N PHE A 10 0.41 2.38 10.18
CA PHE A 10 -0.27 2.52 11.47
C PHE A 10 0.77 2.58 12.58
N ASN A 11 0.82 3.71 13.29
CA ASN A 11 1.71 3.93 14.42
C ASN A 11 0.90 4.27 15.67
N LEU A 12 1.25 3.63 16.79
CA LEU A 12 0.58 3.81 18.08
C LEU A 12 0.74 5.22 18.67
N GLN A 13 1.73 6.01 18.23
CA GLN A 13 1.99 7.36 18.75
C GLN A 13 1.37 8.49 17.93
N SER A 14 1.29 8.34 16.61
CA SER A 14 0.90 9.42 15.70
C SER A 14 -0.39 9.13 14.92
N GLY A 15 -0.97 7.94 15.06
CA GLY A 15 -2.11 7.50 14.27
C GLY A 15 -1.65 6.86 12.96
N SER A 16 -2.11 7.38 11.82
CA SER A 16 -1.75 6.89 10.49
C SER A 16 -0.85 7.87 9.75
N GLU A 17 0.29 7.40 9.25
CA GLU A 17 1.14 8.16 8.35
C GLU A 17 0.88 7.72 6.91
N VAL A 18 0.73 8.69 5.99
CA VAL A 18 0.49 8.42 4.57
C VAL A 18 1.72 8.86 3.76
N ILE A 19 2.26 7.92 2.99
CA ILE A 19 3.41 8.12 2.11
C ILE A 19 2.93 7.92 0.67
N THR A 20 3.21 8.90 -0.19
CA THR A 20 2.95 8.81 -1.63
C THR A 20 4.24 8.97 -2.42
N ALA A 21 4.43 8.12 -3.43
CA ALA A 21 5.61 8.15 -4.29
C ALA A 21 5.26 7.67 -5.70
N GLU A 22 6.04 8.08 -6.70
CA GLU A 22 5.86 7.69 -8.09
C GLU A 22 7.01 6.81 -8.56
N PHE A 23 6.68 5.75 -9.29
CA PHE A 23 7.61 4.77 -9.84
C PHE A 23 7.39 4.60 -11.34
N ASP A 24 8.43 4.23 -12.08
CA ASP A 24 8.34 3.91 -13.51
C ASP A 24 7.88 2.46 -13.78
N ASP A 25 7.91 1.63 -12.75
CA ASP A 25 7.70 0.19 -12.84
C ASP A 25 6.85 -0.30 -11.64
N MET A 26 5.96 -1.25 -11.91
CA MET A 26 5.04 -1.79 -10.90
C MET A 26 5.78 -2.58 -9.82
N GLN A 27 6.76 -3.39 -10.21
CA GLN A 27 7.56 -4.16 -9.27
C GLN A 27 8.41 -3.24 -8.39
N ALA A 28 8.95 -2.15 -8.94
CA ALA A 28 9.65 -1.13 -8.16
C ALA A 28 8.75 -0.46 -7.10
N CYS A 29 7.46 -0.24 -7.42
CA CYS A 29 6.46 0.27 -6.47
C CYS A 29 6.20 -0.72 -5.34
N GLU A 30 5.96 -2.00 -5.67
CA GLU A 30 5.70 -3.07 -4.71
C GLU A 30 6.93 -3.32 -3.80
N ASP A 31 8.13 -3.35 -4.39
CA ASP A 31 9.39 -3.51 -3.65
C ASP A 31 9.65 -2.33 -2.71
N ALA A 32 9.28 -1.11 -3.10
CA ALA A 32 9.39 0.05 -2.23
C ALA A 32 8.41 -0.03 -1.05
N ALA A 33 7.18 -0.50 -1.30
CA ALA A 33 6.20 -0.73 -0.24
C ALA A 33 6.68 -1.78 0.75
N LEU A 34 7.10 -2.95 0.26
CA LEU A 34 7.63 -4.04 1.08
C LEU A 34 8.83 -3.59 1.93
N ARG A 35 9.80 -2.89 1.32
CA ARG A 35 10.97 -2.38 2.06
C ARG A 35 10.59 -1.40 3.15
N THR A 36 9.58 -0.56 2.92
CA THR A 36 9.09 0.39 3.92
C THR A 36 8.54 -0.35 5.13
N PHE A 37 7.70 -1.37 4.91
CA PHE A 37 7.17 -2.19 5.99
C PHE A 37 8.24 -3.03 6.69
N GLN A 38 9.21 -3.57 5.95
CA GLN A 38 10.36 -4.30 6.52
C GLN A 38 11.25 -3.41 7.40
N GLY A 39 11.29 -2.11 7.13
CA GLY A 39 11.95 -1.13 8.00
C GLY A 39 11.24 -0.95 9.35
N VAL A 40 9.94 -1.26 9.42
CA VAL A 40 9.13 -1.23 10.65
C VAL A 40 9.19 -2.59 11.36
N ASP A 41 8.94 -3.68 10.63
CA ASP A 41 9.01 -5.05 11.13
C ASP A 41 9.57 -5.99 10.05
N ALA A 42 10.72 -6.62 10.34
CA ALA A 42 11.40 -7.51 9.40
C ALA A 42 10.61 -8.79 9.07
N ALA A 43 9.67 -9.19 9.93
CA ALA A 43 8.80 -10.35 9.76
C ALA A 43 7.43 -9.98 9.16
N VAL A 44 7.30 -8.79 8.56
CA VAL A 44 6.05 -8.36 7.95
C VAL A 44 5.55 -9.35 6.90
N GLU A 45 4.26 -9.64 6.96
CA GLU A 45 3.54 -10.42 5.96
C GLU A 45 2.57 -9.51 5.20
N LEU A 46 2.64 -9.52 3.86
CA LEU A 46 1.73 -8.79 3.00
C LEU A 46 0.63 -9.72 2.50
N ARG A 47 -0.63 -9.36 2.76
CA ARG A 47 -1.80 -10.13 2.29
C ARG A 47 -2.72 -9.25 1.46
N ALA A 48 -3.30 -9.81 0.41
CA ALA A 48 -4.29 -9.09 -0.38
C ALA A 48 -5.50 -8.76 0.49
N LEU A 49 -5.94 -7.49 0.46
CA LEU A 49 -7.19 -7.11 1.09
C LEU A 49 -8.34 -7.77 0.32
N VAL A 50 -9.11 -8.61 1.01
CA VAL A 50 -10.35 -9.14 0.48
C VAL A 50 -11.45 -8.12 0.77
N PRO A 51 -11.99 -7.42 -0.25
CA PRO A 51 -13.05 -6.46 -0.02
C PRO A 51 -14.29 -7.17 0.54
N VAL A 52 -14.84 -6.62 1.62
CA VAL A 52 -16.16 -7.02 2.12
C VAL A 52 -17.23 -6.49 1.17
N GLU A 53 -18.35 -7.19 1.02
CA GLU A 53 -19.45 -6.74 0.16
C GLU A 53 -19.87 -5.31 0.53
N GLY A 54 -19.92 -4.44 -0.49
CA GLY A 54 -20.28 -3.02 -0.34
C GLY A 54 -19.11 -2.06 -0.10
N ALA A 55 -17.87 -2.54 0.09
CA ALA A 55 -16.70 -1.68 0.20
C ALA A 55 -16.04 -1.43 -1.17
N THR A 56 -15.79 -0.17 -1.51
CA THR A 56 -14.94 0.17 -2.66
C THR A 56 -13.49 0.15 -2.21
N VAL A 57 -12.72 -0.82 -2.68
CA VAL A 57 -11.29 -0.96 -2.39
C VAL A 57 -10.52 -0.68 -3.67
N LEU A 58 -9.36 -0.02 -3.56
CA LEU A 58 -8.44 0.11 -4.69
C LEU A 58 -7.95 -1.28 -5.09
N ASP A 59 -8.11 -1.64 -6.34
CA ASP A 59 -7.66 -2.94 -6.84
C ASP A 59 -6.14 -3.13 -6.55
N GLY A 60 -5.75 -4.34 -6.15
CA GLY A 60 -4.38 -4.60 -5.71
C GLY A 60 -3.98 -3.98 -4.36
N THR A 61 -4.94 -3.59 -3.51
CA THR A 61 -4.61 -3.18 -2.13
C THR A 61 -4.11 -4.37 -1.32
N MET A 62 -2.99 -4.17 -0.62
CA MET A 62 -2.35 -5.15 0.23
C MET A 62 -2.29 -4.61 1.66
N ILE A 63 -2.50 -5.47 2.65
CA ILE A 63 -2.37 -5.16 4.08
C ILE A 63 -1.08 -5.78 4.62
N ALA A 64 -0.38 -5.01 5.44
CA ALA A 64 0.83 -5.44 6.13
C ALA A 64 0.49 -5.90 7.56
N TYR A 65 0.89 -7.11 7.89
CA TYR A 65 0.73 -7.72 9.22
C TYR A 65 2.09 -7.92 9.87
N ASN A 66 2.25 -7.55 11.14
CA ASN A 66 3.47 -7.87 11.89
C ASN A 66 3.52 -9.33 12.32
N ALA A 67 4.60 -9.71 13.00
CA ALA A 67 4.79 -11.06 13.54
C ALA A 67 3.67 -11.54 14.49
N ASP A 68 3.01 -10.60 15.19
CA ASP A 68 1.89 -10.87 16.09
C ASP A 68 0.55 -11.01 15.34
N GLY A 69 0.54 -10.79 14.02
CA GLY A 69 -0.67 -10.78 13.20
C GLY A 69 -1.51 -9.51 13.33
N ALA A 70 -0.96 -8.44 13.91
CA ALA A 70 -1.59 -7.13 13.96
C ALA A 70 -1.34 -6.35 12.68
N GLU A 71 -2.35 -5.59 12.25
CA GLU A 71 -2.27 -4.73 11.07
C GLU A 71 -1.34 -3.55 11.35
N THR A 72 -0.31 -3.41 10.54
CA THR A 72 0.70 -2.34 10.63
C THR A 72 0.55 -1.30 9.53
N GLY A 73 -0.30 -1.58 8.53
CA GLY A 73 -0.60 -0.64 7.48
C GLY A 73 -1.15 -1.31 6.24
N MET A 74 -1.26 -0.53 5.17
CA MET A 74 -1.71 -1.00 3.87
C MET A 74 -1.04 -0.22 2.75
N TYR A 75 -0.94 -0.82 1.57
CA TYR A 75 -0.50 -0.10 0.39
C TYR A 75 -1.30 -0.49 -0.85
N SER A 76 -1.28 0.40 -1.84
CA SER A 76 -1.74 0.14 -3.19
C SER A 76 -0.74 0.73 -4.17
N CYS A 77 -0.41 -0.05 -5.20
CA CYS A 77 0.35 0.39 -6.36
C CYS A 77 -0.62 0.48 -7.54
N SER A 78 -1.02 1.70 -7.88
CA SER A 78 -1.97 1.94 -8.96
C SER A 78 -1.26 2.66 -10.12
N PRO A 79 -1.53 2.30 -11.39
CA PRO A 79 -1.01 3.08 -12.51
C PRO A 79 -1.53 4.52 -12.40
N SER A 80 -0.61 5.49 -12.46
CA SER A 80 -0.98 6.90 -12.55
C SER A 80 -1.74 7.07 -13.87
N ARG A 81 -3.06 7.25 -13.82
CA ARG A 81 -3.76 7.79 -14.99
C ARG A 81 -3.29 9.22 -15.15
N SER A 82 -2.42 9.47 -16.12
CA SER A 82 -2.29 10.78 -16.73
C SER A 82 -3.63 11.06 -17.43
N THR A 83 -4.58 11.65 -16.71
CA THR A 83 -5.84 12.25 -17.22
C THR A 83 -6.56 11.49 -18.35
N THR A 84 -7.60 10.75 -17.98
CA THR A 84 -8.87 10.79 -18.74
C THR A 84 -9.99 10.86 -17.71
N LEU A 85 -10.12 12.06 -17.12
CA LEU A 85 -11.43 12.62 -16.85
C LEU A 85 -11.87 13.24 -18.19
N GLY A 86 -12.44 12.40 -19.03
CA GLY A 86 -13.09 12.70 -20.30
C GLY A 86 -13.92 11.44 -20.56
N GLU A 87 -15.24 11.46 -20.63
CA GLU A 87 -16.20 12.53 -20.94
C GLU A 87 -17.37 12.54 -19.93
#